data_AF-A0AAU9MDN8-F1
#
_entry.id   AF-A0AAU9MDN8-F1
#
_cell.length_a   1.000
_cell.length_b   1.000
_cell.length_c   1.000
_cell.angle_alpha   90.00
_cell.angle_beta   90.00
_cell.angle_gamma   90.00
#
_symmetry.space_group_name_H-M   'P 1'
#
loop_
_entity.id
_entity.type
_entity.pdbx_description
1 polymer ?
#
loop_
_entity_poly.entity_id
_entity_poly.type
_entity_poly.pdbx_seq_one_letter_code
_entity_poly.pdbx_strand_id
1 'polypeptide(L)'
;MDGKSSSITAGKPIRCRAAIARKAGEPLVIEEVIVAPPNPREVRIKIICTSLCHSDVTLWKLKDPPAIFPIILGHEAVGRQSIRYSLRHCACWSLLNGSLIVESVGEGVHEVVEGDTVIPTFVSDCGECTDCLSEKSNLCTNFPFTFSHWMRDETSRFTDINGETLYHFLFVSSFSEYTVVDIAHITKVDPAIPANRACLLGCGVSTGIFYLLIIHFYY
;
A
#
# COMPACT_ATOMS: atom_id res chain seq x y z
N MET A 1 -10.85 10.22 31.42
CA MET A 1 -11.49 11.14 30.46
C MET A 1 -10.50 11.26 29.33
N ASP A 2 -10.53 10.31 28.39
CA ASP A 2 -9.50 10.20 27.36
C ASP A 2 -10.16 10.60 26.05
N GLY A 3 -10.05 11.89 25.72
CA GLY A 3 -10.53 12.47 24.48
C GLY A 3 -9.74 11.89 23.31
N LYS A 4 -10.25 10.80 22.73
CA LYS A 4 -9.77 10.20 21.49
C LYS A 4 -9.96 11.25 20.39
N SER A 5 -8.88 11.95 20.03
CA SER A 5 -8.85 12.87 18.90
C SER A 5 -9.00 12.03 17.62
N SER A 6 -10.24 11.73 17.23
CA SER A 6 -10.52 11.14 15.93
C SER A 6 -10.02 12.07 14.83
N SER A 7 -9.30 11.54 13.84
CA SER A 7 -8.95 12.27 12.62
C SER A 7 -10.14 13.09 12.11
N ILE A 8 -9.90 14.37 11.79
CA ILE A 8 -10.91 15.30 11.25
C ILE A 8 -11.54 14.76 9.95
N THR A 9 -10.83 13.85 9.27
CA THR A 9 -11.21 13.23 8.00
C THR A 9 -11.84 11.84 8.13
N ALA A 10 -11.93 11.28 9.35
CA ALA A 10 -12.54 9.96 9.57
C ALA A 10 -14.00 9.94 9.09
N GLY A 11 -14.38 8.88 8.35
CA GLY A 11 -15.72 8.70 7.78
C GLY A 11 -16.08 9.65 6.63
N LYS A 12 -15.15 10.50 6.16
CA LYS A 12 -15.37 11.42 5.04
C LYS A 12 -14.42 11.11 3.89
N PRO A 13 -14.81 11.37 2.63
CA PRO A 13 -13.87 11.30 1.51
C PRO A 13 -12.70 12.29 1.70
N ILE A 14 -11.51 11.89 1.28
CA ILE A 14 -10.29 12.71 1.30
C ILE A 14 -9.93 13.10 -0.12
N ARG A 15 -9.73 14.40 -0.36
CA ARG A 15 -9.09 14.90 -1.59
C ARG A 15 -7.58 14.91 -1.39
N CYS A 16 -6.83 14.22 -2.24
CA CYS A 16 -5.38 14.18 -2.17
C CYS A 16 -4.76 13.99 -3.56
N ARG A 17 -3.43 14.01 -3.65
CA ARG A 17 -2.73 13.78 -4.92
C ARG A 17 -2.38 12.31 -5.12
N ALA A 18 -2.42 11.85 -6.36
CA ALA A 18 -1.95 10.54 -6.77
C ALA A 18 -1.24 10.59 -8.13
N ALA A 19 -0.33 9.65 -8.38
CA ALA A 19 0.27 9.41 -9.68
C ALA A 19 -0.52 8.32 -10.41
N ILE A 20 -1.20 8.71 -11.48
CA ILE A 20 -2.14 7.86 -12.21
C ILE A 20 -1.50 7.41 -13.51
N ALA A 21 -1.53 6.11 -13.78
CA ALA A 21 -1.29 5.58 -15.11
C ALA A 21 -2.60 5.68 -15.90
N ARG A 22 -2.67 6.62 -16.84
CA ARG A 22 -3.84 6.81 -17.72
C ARG A 22 -3.81 5.85 -18.92
N LYS A 23 -2.63 5.46 -19.38
CA LYS A 23 -2.40 4.54 -20.51
C LYS A 23 -1.09 3.76 -20.33
N ALA A 24 -1.01 2.62 -21.00
CA ALA A 24 0.15 1.75 -21.01
C ALA A 24 1.42 2.47 -21.52
N GLY A 25 2.47 2.49 -20.70
CA GLY A 25 3.79 3.01 -21.04
C GLY A 25 3.88 4.54 -21.18
N GLU A 26 2.80 5.29 -20.95
CA GLU A 26 2.83 6.76 -20.92
C GLU A 26 3.24 7.25 -19.52
N PRO A 27 3.94 8.42 -19.41
CA PRO A 27 4.31 8.97 -18.12
C PRO A 27 3.12 9.07 -17.16
N LEU A 28 3.33 8.75 -15.88
CA LEU A 28 2.31 8.90 -14.85
C LEU A 28 1.91 10.38 -14.73
N VAL A 29 0.61 10.64 -14.59
CA VAL A 29 0.09 11.99 -14.42
C VAL A 29 -0.21 12.21 -12.95
N ILE A 30 0.30 13.32 -12.38
CA ILE A 30 -0.04 13.71 -11.01
C ILE A 30 -1.36 14.48 -11.05
N GLU A 31 -2.38 13.92 -10.43
CA GLU A 31 -3.72 14.51 -10.40
C GLU A 31 -4.29 14.49 -8.99
N GLU A 32 -5.33 15.29 -8.75
CA GLU A 32 -6.12 15.20 -7.54
C GLU A 32 -7.20 14.12 -7.66
N VAL A 33 -7.30 13.30 -6.63
CA VAL A 33 -8.24 12.19 -6.53
C VAL A 33 -9.03 12.29 -5.24
N ILE A 34 -10.20 11.64 -5.22
CA ILE A 34 -11.03 11.47 -4.05
C ILE A 34 -10.89 10.03 -3.56
N VAL A 35 -10.44 9.87 -2.32
CA VAL A 35 -10.30 8.60 -1.61
C VAL A 35 -11.48 8.43 -0.66
N ALA A 36 -12.31 7.41 -0.89
CA ALA A 36 -13.45 7.09 -0.04
C ALA A 36 -13.01 6.73 1.41
N PRO A 37 -13.89 6.86 2.41
CA PRO A 37 -13.66 6.25 3.72
C PRO A 37 -13.54 4.72 3.61
N PRO A 38 -12.88 4.06 4.59
CA PRO A 38 -12.79 2.60 4.60
C PRO A 38 -14.16 1.98 4.90
N ASN A 39 -14.50 0.91 4.16
CA ASN A 39 -15.64 0.04 4.42
C ASN A 39 -15.32 -0.95 5.56
N PRO A 40 -16.28 -1.80 6.01
CA PRO A 40 -15.99 -2.82 7.00
C PRO A 40 -14.78 -3.68 6.61
N ARG A 41 -13.92 -3.99 7.59
CA ARG A 41 -12.63 -4.70 7.43
C ARG A 41 -11.56 -4.00 6.60
N GLU A 42 -11.76 -2.73 6.25
CA GLU A 42 -10.76 -1.93 5.55
C GLU A 42 -10.10 -0.91 6.45
N VAL A 43 -8.92 -0.46 6.04
CA VAL A 43 -8.14 0.54 6.74
C VAL A 43 -7.71 1.59 5.73
N ARG A 44 -7.95 2.85 6.06
CA ARG A 44 -7.41 3.97 5.29
C ARG A 44 -6.10 4.42 5.91
N ILE A 45 -5.08 4.49 5.09
CA ILE A 45 -3.71 4.77 5.50
C ILE A 45 -3.19 5.99 4.75
N LYS A 46 -2.44 6.82 5.46
CA LYS A 46 -1.70 7.92 4.86
C LYS A 46 -0.35 7.43 4.37
N ILE A 47 -0.10 7.54 3.06
CA ILE A 47 1.20 7.22 2.48
C ILE A 47 2.18 8.36 2.75
N ILE A 48 3.31 8.01 3.34
CA ILE A 48 4.38 8.97 3.63
C ILE A 48 5.61 8.63 2.75
N CYS A 49 5.87 7.35 2.41
CA CYS A 49 6.87 6.96 1.40
C CYS A 49 6.47 5.66 0.70
N THR A 50 6.81 5.57 -0.58
CA THR A 50 6.69 4.39 -1.43
C THR A 50 7.93 4.25 -2.30
N SER A 51 8.33 3.03 -2.62
CA SER A 51 9.39 2.73 -3.60
C SER A 51 8.80 2.23 -4.93
N LEU A 52 9.63 2.29 -5.97
CA LEU A 52 9.31 1.74 -7.28
C LEU A 52 9.93 0.35 -7.39
N CYS A 53 9.08 -0.66 -7.59
CA CYS A 53 9.51 -2.02 -7.86
C CYS A 53 9.50 -2.31 -9.36
N HIS A 54 10.29 -3.29 -9.78
CA HIS A 54 10.33 -3.72 -11.18
C HIS A 54 8.95 -4.21 -11.68
N SER A 55 8.15 -4.80 -10.80
CA SER A 55 6.78 -5.25 -11.12
C SER A 55 5.84 -4.09 -11.48
N ASP A 56 5.99 -2.92 -10.84
CA ASP A 56 5.21 -1.72 -11.19
C ASP A 56 5.53 -1.29 -12.63
N VAL A 57 6.80 -1.33 -13.02
CA VAL A 57 7.26 -0.94 -14.37
C VAL A 57 6.79 -1.94 -15.43
N THR A 58 6.82 -3.24 -15.11
CA THR A 58 6.32 -4.28 -16.02
C THR A 58 4.84 -4.08 -16.31
N LEU A 59 4.02 -3.89 -15.26
CA LEU A 59 2.57 -3.74 -15.40
C LEU A 59 2.15 -2.40 -15.99
N TRP A 60 2.89 -1.33 -15.70
CA TRP A 60 2.72 -0.05 -16.35
C TRP A 60 2.87 -0.11 -17.88
N LYS A 61 3.75 -0.97 -18.40
CA LYS A 61 4.01 -1.09 -19.85
C LYS A 61 3.12 -2.10 -20.56
N LEU A 62 2.43 -2.96 -19.81
CA LEU A 62 1.59 -4.00 -20.39
C LEU A 62 0.39 -3.37 -21.12
N LYS A 63 0.12 -3.87 -22.33
CA LYS A 63 -1.00 -3.44 -23.16
C LYS A 63 -2.16 -4.43 -23.15
N ASP A 64 -1.84 -5.68 -22.81
CA ASP A 64 -2.76 -6.80 -22.76
C ASP A 64 -3.12 -7.13 -21.30
N PRO A 65 -4.22 -7.86 -21.07
CA PRO A 65 -4.55 -8.37 -19.74
C PRO A 65 -3.34 -9.03 -19.07
N PRO A 66 -3.09 -8.76 -17.78
CA PRO A 66 -4.04 -8.16 -16.84
C PRO A 66 -4.02 -6.62 -16.75
N ALA A 67 -3.35 -5.90 -17.65
CA ALA A 67 -3.30 -4.43 -17.57
C ALA A 67 -4.69 -3.79 -17.73
N ILE A 68 -4.97 -2.79 -16.90
CA ILE A 68 -6.18 -1.97 -16.96
C ILE A 68 -5.80 -0.52 -16.63
N PHE A 69 -6.53 0.43 -17.22
CA PHE A 69 -6.32 1.85 -17.01
C PHE A 69 -7.68 2.55 -16.95
N PRO A 70 -7.84 3.64 -16.16
CA PRO A 70 -6.81 4.33 -15.38
C PRO A 70 -6.54 3.68 -14.01
N ILE A 71 -5.27 3.50 -13.64
CA ILE A 71 -4.87 2.75 -12.43
C ILE A 71 -3.85 3.54 -11.60
N ILE A 72 -3.93 3.41 -10.26
CA ILE A 72 -2.90 3.90 -9.33
C ILE A 72 -2.01 2.72 -8.95
N LEU A 73 -0.74 2.77 -9.36
CA LEU A 73 0.26 1.71 -9.11
C LEU A 73 0.89 1.81 -7.71
N GLY A 74 1.90 0.98 -7.44
CA GLY A 74 2.68 0.99 -6.22
C GLY A 74 2.20 -0.06 -5.22
N HIS A 75 3.15 -0.90 -4.79
CA HIS A 75 2.90 -1.98 -3.84
C HIS A 75 3.98 -2.11 -2.75
N GLU A 76 4.88 -1.12 -2.61
CA GLU A 76 5.95 -1.08 -1.61
C GLU A 76 5.95 0.25 -0.83
N ALA A 77 5.70 0.27 0.50
CA ALA A 77 5.62 1.51 1.31
C ALA A 77 5.70 1.32 2.88
N VAL A 78 6.52 2.08 3.68
CA VAL A 78 6.66 2.02 5.20
C VAL A 78 7.39 3.23 5.90
N GLY A 79 7.35 3.37 7.29
CA GLY A 79 8.26 3.84 8.45
C GLY A 79 8.35 5.11 9.47
N ARG A 80 8.84 6.38 9.20
CA ARG A 80 9.26 7.68 9.95
C ARG A 80 10.66 7.72 10.68
N GLN A 81 11.49 8.79 10.86
CA GLN A 81 11.67 10.21 10.38
C GLN A 81 13.15 10.73 10.45
N SER A 82 13.53 11.67 9.53
CA SER A 82 14.52 12.79 9.50
C SER A 82 16.05 12.60 9.70
N ILE A 83 16.81 12.68 8.60
CA ILE A 83 18.14 13.33 8.54
C ILE A 83 18.28 14.14 7.24
N ARG A 84 18.66 15.42 7.36
CA ARG A 84 19.14 16.26 6.25
C ARG A 84 20.56 15.84 5.89
N TYR A 85 20.80 15.27 4.71
CA TYR A 85 22.10 15.37 4.04
C TYR A 85 21.98 15.33 2.52
N SER A 86 22.88 16.09 1.90
CA SER A 86 22.92 16.53 0.51
C SER A 86 23.24 15.42 -0.51
N LEU A 87 22.35 15.13 -1.45
CA LEU A 87 22.69 14.59 -2.78
C LEU A 87 21.92 15.35 -3.88
N ARG A 88 22.42 16.52 -4.26
CA ARG A 88 21.93 17.19 -5.47
C ARG A 88 22.04 16.21 -6.65
N HIS A 89 20.95 15.99 -7.40
CA HIS A 89 20.85 15.43 -8.78
C HIS A 89 19.76 14.36 -9.06
N CYS A 90 18.79 14.10 -8.17
CA CYS A 90 17.58 13.37 -8.58
C CYS A 90 16.33 14.17 -8.23
N ALA A 91 15.46 14.42 -9.22
CA ALA A 91 14.25 15.26 -9.12
C ALA A 91 13.09 14.62 -8.32
N CYS A 92 13.43 13.83 -7.30
CA CYS A 92 12.51 13.15 -6.38
C CYS A 92 12.61 13.75 -4.95
N TRP A 93 13.04 15.00 -4.83
CA TRP A 93 13.52 15.56 -3.57
C TRP A 93 12.61 16.62 -2.97
N SER A 94 11.50 16.18 -2.35
CA SER A 94 10.77 16.94 -1.31
C SER A 94 9.92 16.09 -0.36
N LEU A 95 9.83 14.75 -0.55
CA LEU A 95 8.91 13.89 0.21
C LEU A 95 9.65 12.75 0.97
N LEU A 96 10.85 13.02 1.49
CA LEU A 96 11.70 12.03 2.16
C LEU A 96 11.46 11.93 3.67
N ASN A 97 10.27 11.52 4.08
CA ASN A 97 10.01 10.89 5.37
C ASN A 97 8.88 9.90 5.11
N GLY A 98 8.88 8.67 5.61
CA GLY A 98 7.85 7.68 5.24
C GLY A 98 7.43 6.76 6.36
N SER A 99 6.22 6.78 6.93
CA SER A 99 5.43 5.62 7.41
C SER A 99 4.00 5.60 6.95
N LEU A 100 3.43 4.42 6.76
CA LEU A 100 1.98 4.35 6.61
C LEU A 100 1.39 4.48 7.99
N ILE A 101 0.74 5.61 8.22
CA ILE A 101 0.06 5.88 9.47
C ILE A 101 -1.41 5.60 9.20
N VAL A 102 -2.01 4.73 10.02
CA VAL A 102 -3.45 4.49 9.98
C VAL A 102 -4.17 5.81 10.24
N GLU A 103 -4.96 6.25 9.27
CA GLU A 103 -5.76 7.47 9.36
C GLU A 103 -7.16 7.19 9.89
N SER A 104 -7.79 6.10 9.43
CA SER A 104 -9.06 5.62 9.96
C SER A 104 -9.22 4.13 9.68
N VAL A 105 -10.07 3.49 10.48
CA VAL A 105 -10.39 2.06 10.37
C VAL A 105 -11.88 1.90 10.12
N GLY A 106 -12.23 0.90 9.30
CA GLY A 106 -13.61 0.49 9.08
C GLY A 106 -14.15 -0.36 10.22
N GLU A 107 -15.44 -0.69 10.14
CA GLU A 107 -16.10 -1.57 11.11
C GLU A 107 -15.46 -2.96 11.14
N GLY A 108 -15.33 -3.55 12.33
CA GLY A 108 -14.78 -4.91 12.50
C GLY A 108 -13.26 -5.02 12.41
N VAL A 109 -12.53 -3.89 12.32
CA VAL A 109 -11.07 -3.86 12.44
C VAL A 109 -10.67 -3.66 13.90
N HIS A 110 -9.83 -4.55 14.42
CA HIS A 110 -9.37 -4.53 15.82
C HIS A 110 -7.84 -4.66 15.95
N GLU A 111 -7.18 -5.08 14.89
CA GLU A 111 -5.75 -5.39 14.80
C GLU A 111 -4.89 -4.13 14.76
N VAL A 112 -5.46 -3.03 14.24
CA VAL A 112 -4.81 -1.71 14.15
C VAL A 112 -5.76 -0.60 14.60
N VAL A 113 -5.18 0.50 15.07
CA VAL A 113 -5.92 1.73 15.42
C VAL A 113 -5.30 2.95 14.74
N GLU A 114 -6.06 4.05 14.68
CA GLU A 114 -5.55 5.34 14.21
C GLU A 114 -4.21 5.69 14.88
N GLY A 115 -3.23 6.11 14.06
CA GLY A 115 -1.88 6.44 14.50
C GLY A 115 -0.89 5.28 14.45
N ASP A 116 -1.33 4.03 14.31
CA ASP A 116 -0.43 2.89 14.18
C ASP A 116 0.41 3.00 12.90
N THR A 117 1.67 2.55 13.02
CA THR A 117 2.55 2.42 11.87
C THR A 117 2.38 1.04 11.25
N VAL A 118 2.11 1.02 9.95
CA VAL A 118 1.80 -0.21 9.21
C VAL A 118 2.65 -0.36 7.94
N ILE A 119 2.71 -1.59 7.46
CA ILE A 119 3.26 -2.00 6.16
C ILE A 119 2.13 -2.67 5.39
N PRO A 120 1.83 -2.26 4.15
CA PRO A 120 0.89 -2.97 3.33
C PRO A 120 1.62 -4.14 2.65
N THR A 121 0.94 -5.27 2.52
CA THR A 121 1.47 -6.47 1.87
C THR A 121 0.51 -6.89 0.77
N PHE A 122 1.02 -7.07 -0.45
CA PHE A 122 0.18 -7.55 -1.56
C PHE A 122 -0.25 -9.02 -1.38
N VAL A 123 0.49 -9.77 -0.56
CA VAL A 123 0.08 -11.08 -0.05
C VAL A 123 -0.74 -10.87 1.21
N SER A 124 -1.88 -11.53 1.27
CA SER A 124 -2.80 -11.50 2.40
C SER A 124 -2.32 -12.38 3.56
N ASP A 125 -2.62 -11.95 4.77
CA ASP A 125 -2.51 -12.74 5.98
C ASP A 125 -3.77 -12.54 6.83
N CYS A 126 -4.60 -13.58 6.93
CA CYS A 126 -5.82 -13.53 7.74
C CYS A 126 -5.58 -13.86 9.22
N GLY A 127 -4.41 -14.40 9.58
CA GLY A 127 -4.07 -14.83 10.94
C GLY A 127 -4.86 -16.03 11.49
N GLU A 128 -5.80 -16.61 10.74
CA GLU A 128 -6.71 -17.66 11.24
C GLU A 128 -6.73 -18.95 10.41
N CYS A 129 -6.34 -18.93 9.12
CA CYS A 129 -6.36 -20.13 8.29
C CYS A 129 -5.15 -21.03 8.56
N THR A 130 -5.26 -22.32 8.19
CA THR A 130 -4.21 -23.32 8.41
C THR A 130 -2.85 -22.89 7.85
N ASP A 131 -2.84 -22.24 6.67
CA ASP A 131 -1.61 -21.78 6.05
C ASP A 131 -1.01 -20.56 6.76
N CYS A 132 -1.83 -19.61 7.24
CA CYS A 132 -1.37 -18.46 8.03
C CYS A 132 -0.81 -18.87 9.40
N LEU A 133 -1.36 -19.94 9.99
CA LEU A 133 -0.88 -20.50 11.27
C LEU A 133 0.33 -21.44 11.10
N SER A 134 0.72 -21.74 9.86
CA SER A 134 1.79 -22.67 9.53
C SER A 134 3.12 -21.93 9.37
N GLU A 135 4.21 -22.51 9.90
CA GLU A 135 5.57 -21.99 9.67
C GLU A 135 6.09 -22.30 8.25
N LYS A 136 5.32 -23.01 7.42
CA LYS A 136 5.76 -23.51 6.11
C LYS A 136 5.17 -22.76 4.92
N SER A 137 4.12 -21.97 5.13
CA SER A 137 3.40 -21.27 4.07
C SER A 137 3.31 -19.79 4.39
N ASN A 138 3.38 -18.96 3.35
CA ASN A 138 3.07 -17.55 3.41
C ASN A 138 1.88 -17.19 2.49
N LEU A 139 1.13 -18.18 2.02
CA LEU A 139 -0.01 -18.00 1.12
C LEU A 139 -1.30 -18.30 1.88
N CYS A 140 -2.11 -17.28 2.10
CA CYS A 140 -3.38 -17.43 2.78
C CYS A 140 -4.38 -18.25 1.95
N THR A 141 -4.94 -19.29 2.55
CA THR A 141 -6.00 -20.12 1.94
C THR A 141 -7.32 -19.37 1.80
N ASN A 142 -7.66 -18.54 2.79
CA ASN A 142 -8.94 -17.81 2.82
C ASN A 142 -8.97 -16.68 1.80
N PHE A 143 -7.82 -16.05 1.54
CA PHE A 143 -7.68 -14.94 0.62
C PHE A 143 -6.55 -15.21 -0.37
N PRO A 144 -6.72 -16.19 -1.28
CA PRO A 144 -5.66 -16.55 -2.22
C PRO A 144 -5.30 -15.35 -3.10
N PHE A 145 -4.01 -15.21 -3.39
CA PHE A 145 -3.55 -14.15 -4.28
C PHE A 145 -4.20 -14.30 -5.66
N THR A 146 -4.94 -13.26 -6.04
CA THR A 146 -5.52 -13.13 -7.37
C THR A 146 -5.17 -11.76 -7.90
N PHE A 147 -4.94 -11.67 -9.20
CA PHE A 147 -4.68 -10.39 -9.84
C PHE A 147 -6.00 -9.63 -9.99
N SER A 148 -6.36 -8.85 -8.97
CA SER A 148 -7.58 -8.04 -8.93
C SER A 148 -7.25 -6.56 -8.96
N HIS A 149 -8.11 -5.80 -9.63
CA HIS A 149 -8.07 -4.33 -9.72
C HIS A 149 -9.06 -3.65 -8.77
N TRP A 150 -9.70 -4.47 -7.93
CA TRP A 150 -10.81 -4.10 -7.07
C TRP A 150 -10.51 -4.46 -5.61
N MET A 151 -11.21 -3.76 -4.71
CA MET A 151 -11.35 -4.21 -3.33
C MET A 151 -12.17 -5.50 -3.28
N ARG A 152 -12.24 -6.11 -2.09
CA ARG A 152 -12.98 -7.37 -1.84
C ARG A 152 -14.45 -7.30 -2.27
N ASP A 153 -15.07 -6.12 -2.16
CA ASP A 153 -16.47 -5.88 -2.54
C ASP A 153 -16.65 -5.55 -4.02
N GLU A 154 -15.64 -5.80 -4.86
CA GLU A 154 -15.64 -5.53 -6.29
C GLU A 154 -15.81 -4.04 -6.65
N THR A 155 -15.49 -3.14 -5.72
CA THR A 155 -15.52 -1.70 -5.95
C THR A 155 -14.14 -1.06 -5.79
N SER A 156 -14.02 0.21 -6.18
CA SER A 156 -12.83 1.02 -5.92
C SER A 156 -13.11 2.07 -4.85
N ARG A 157 -12.08 2.40 -4.07
CA ARG A 157 -12.03 3.54 -3.17
C ARG A 157 -11.51 4.83 -3.82
N PHE A 158 -11.14 4.79 -5.09
CA PHE A 158 -10.58 5.93 -5.82
C PHE A 158 -11.51 6.40 -6.93
N THR A 159 -11.72 7.71 -6.95
CA THR A 159 -12.36 8.42 -8.06
C THR A 159 -11.52 9.65 -8.41
N ASP A 160 -11.49 10.02 -9.68
CA ASP A 160 -10.93 11.31 -10.08
C ASP A 160 -11.91 12.46 -9.77
N ILE A 161 -11.48 13.69 -10.01
CA ILE A 161 -12.32 14.87 -9.74
C ILE A 161 -13.56 14.97 -10.65
N ASN A 162 -13.58 14.23 -11.75
CA ASN A 162 -14.69 14.17 -12.70
C ASN A 162 -15.66 13.01 -12.38
N GLY A 163 -15.34 12.19 -11.37
CA GLY A 163 -16.12 11.02 -10.97
C GLY A 163 -15.79 9.73 -11.74
N GLU A 164 -14.70 9.71 -12.51
CA GLU A 164 -14.21 8.48 -13.15
C GLU A 164 -13.56 7.57 -12.09
N THR A 165 -13.90 6.28 -12.12
CA THR A 165 -13.31 5.27 -11.24
C THR A 165 -11.84 5.03 -11.61
N LEU A 166 -10.96 5.05 -10.61
CA LEU A 166 -9.56 4.64 -10.76
C LEU A 166 -9.36 3.26 -10.15
N TYR A 167 -8.64 2.39 -10.86
CA TYR A 167 -8.39 1.02 -10.42
C TYR A 167 -7.32 0.92 -9.33
N HIS A 168 -7.44 -0.11 -8.51
CA HIS A 168 -6.43 -0.46 -7.50
C HIS A 168 -5.35 -1.35 -8.09
N PHE A 169 -4.17 -1.31 -7.49
CA PHE A 169 -3.04 -2.14 -7.87
C PHE A 169 -2.55 -2.98 -6.70
N LEU A 170 -2.58 -4.31 -6.89
CA LEU A 170 -2.07 -5.30 -5.93
C LEU A 170 -2.54 -5.07 -4.49
N PHE A 171 -3.79 -4.63 -4.32
CA PHE A 171 -4.43 -4.35 -3.04
C PHE A 171 -3.78 -3.23 -2.20
N VAL A 172 -2.88 -2.43 -2.78
CA VAL A 172 -2.13 -1.38 -2.06
C VAL A 172 -2.28 0.00 -2.70
N SER A 173 -1.97 0.16 -3.98
CA SER A 173 -2.04 1.45 -4.70
C SER A 173 -1.27 2.59 -4.01
N SER A 174 -0.01 2.36 -3.66
CA SER A 174 0.78 3.29 -2.82
C SER A 174 1.25 4.56 -3.54
N PHE A 175 1.00 4.73 -4.84
CA PHE A 175 1.28 5.97 -5.56
C PHE A 175 0.19 7.05 -5.36
N SER A 176 -0.49 7.03 -4.22
CA SER A 176 -1.44 8.03 -3.75
C SER A 176 -1.03 8.52 -2.37
N GLU A 177 -1.32 9.77 -1.99
CA GLU A 177 -1.05 10.26 -0.62
C GLU A 177 -1.89 9.54 0.45
N TYR A 178 -3.04 9.01 0.07
CA TYR A 178 -3.88 8.16 0.91
C TYR A 178 -4.35 6.95 0.10
N THR A 179 -4.41 5.78 0.73
CA THR A 179 -4.99 4.59 0.12
C THR A 179 -5.86 3.85 1.14
N VAL A 180 -6.72 2.98 0.64
CA VAL A 180 -7.55 2.09 1.44
C VAL A 180 -7.18 0.67 1.08
N VAL A 181 -6.94 -0.15 2.10
CA VAL A 181 -6.54 -1.55 1.94
C VAL A 181 -7.37 -2.43 2.88
N ASP A 182 -7.54 -3.70 2.53
CA ASP A 182 -8.16 -4.68 3.43
C ASP A 182 -7.22 -4.95 4.62
N ILE A 183 -7.76 -5.23 5.80
CA ILE A 183 -6.96 -5.53 6.99
C ILE A 183 -6.04 -6.73 6.79
N ALA A 184 -6.42 -7.70 5.94
CA ALA A 184 -5.58 -8.85 5.61
C ALA A 184 -4.31 -8.46 4.84
N HIS A 185 -4.25 -7.24 4.28
CA HIS A 185 -3.10 -6.72 3.53
C HIS A 185 -2.30 -5.70 4.33
N ILE A 186 -2.40 -5.72 5.67
CA ILE A 186 -1.66 -4.84 6.57
C ILE A 186 -0.91 -5.66 7.62
N THR A 187 0.33 -5.28 7.86
CA THR A 187 1.10 -5.69 9.03
C THR A 187 1.46 -4.48 9.88
N LYS A 188 1.09 -4.51 11.16
CA LYS A 188 1.52 -3.50 12.14
C LYS A 188 3.01 -3.66 12.44
N VAL A 189 3.73 -2.55 12.53
CA VAL A 189 5.16 -2.56 12.85
C VAL A 189 5.51 -1.58 13.95
N ASP A 190 6.64 -1.84 14.59
CA ASP A 190 7.19 -0.97 15.61
C ASP A 190 7.50 0.41 14.99
N PRO A 191 6.96 1.51 15.53
CA PRO A 191 7.22 2.85 15.03
C PRO A 191 8.69 3.29 15.13
N ALA A 192 9.53 2.55 15.86
CA ALA A 192 10.98 2.77 15.90
C ALA A 192 11.71 2.32 14.62
N ILE A 193 11.08 1.52 13.75
CA ILE A 193 11.71 1.02 12.53
C ILE A 193 11.78 2.12 11.45
N PRO A 194 12.98 2.45 10.92
CA PRO A 194 13.12 3.53 9.93
C PRO A 194 12.42 3.27 8.58
N ALA A 195 11.57 4.22 8.19
CA ALA A 195 11.01 4.50 6.87
C ALA A 195 11.61 3.79 5.66
N ASN A 196 12.77 4.29 5.29
CA ASN A 196 13.46 4.06 4.05
C ASN A 196 14.02 2.64 3.93
N ARG A 197 14.10 1.91 5.04
CA ARG A 197 14.52 0.51 5.07
C ARG A 197 13.32 -0.40 5.06
N ALA A 198 12.29 -0.04 5.82
CA ALA A 198 11.13 -0.87 5.94
C ALA A 198 10.28 -0.87 4.66
N CYS A 199 10.27 0.21 3.85
CA CYS A 199 9.52 0.26 2.59
C CYS A 199 9.91 -0.86 1.62
N LEU A 200 11.18 -1.26 1.66
CA LEU A 200 11.71 -2.34 0.85
C LEU A 200 11.25 -3.73 1.31
N LEU A 201 10.78 -3.87 2.57
CA LEU A 201 10.25 -5.13 3.10
C LEU A 201 8.89 -5.49 2.50
N GLY A 202 8.18 -4.53 1.90
CA GLY A 202 6.87 -4.77 1.26
C GLY A 202 6.94 -5.67 0.02
N CYS A 203 8.08 -5.72 -0.68
CA CYS A 203 8.30 -6.68 -1.77
C CYS A 203 9.79 -6.98 -2.03
N GLY A 204 10.57 -6.02 -2.53
CA GLY A 204 11.89 -6.28 -3.14
C GLY A 204 12.93 -6.88 -2.20
N VAL A 205 13.05 -6.37 -0.96
CA VAL A 205 14.02 -6.89 0.01
C VAL A 205 13.51 -8.16 0.68
N SER A 206 12.23 -8.27 1.00
CA SER A 206 11.68 -9.52 1.54
C SER A 206 11.83 -10.64 0.53
N THR A 207 11.48 -10.42 -0.74
CA THR A 207 11.63 -11.43 -1.81
C THR A 207 13.10 -11.76 -2.09
N GLY A 208 13.96 -10.73 -2.19
CA GLY A 208 15.38 -10.90 -2.51
C GLY A 208 16.20 -11.54 -1.39
N ILE A 209 15.99 -11.15 -0.12
CA ILE A 209 16.65 -11.77 1.03
C ILE A 209 16.16 -13.20 1.23
N PHE A 210 14.87 -13.48 1.01
CA PHE A 210 14.34 -14.85 1.10
C PHE A 210 15.01 -15.76 0.07
N TYR A 211 15.19 -15.27 -1.17
CA TYR A 211 15.92 -16.00 -2.20
C TYR A 211 17.40 -16.20 -1.85
N LEU A 212 18.06 -15.19 -1.27
CA LEU A 212 19.47 -15.27 -0.86
C LEU A 212 19.70 -16.19 0.35
N LEU A 213 18.79 -16.20 1.33
CA LEU A 213 18.85 -17.09 2.49
C LEU A 213 18.57 -18.55 2.10
N ILE A 214 17.64 -18.80 1.17
CA ILE A 214 17.44 -20.14 0.61
C ILE A 214 18.72 -20.63 -0.08
N ILE A 215 19.42 -19.78 -0.85
CA ILE A 215 20.70 -20.16 -1.46
C ILE A 215 21.75 -20.49 -0.40
N HIS A 216 21.78 -19.78 0.73
CA HIS A 216 22.76 -19.98 1.80
C HIS A 216 22.48 -21.19 2.72
N PHE A 217 21.29 -21.79 2.66
CA PHE A 217 20.95 -23.03 3.36
C PHE A 217 21.00 -24.28 2.47
N TYR A 218 21.25 -24.12 1.16
CA TYR A 218 21.36 -25.22 0.19
C TYR A 218 22.74 -25.35 -0.48
N TYR A 219 23.78 -24.70 0.07
CA TYR A 219 25.19 -24.91 -0.27
C TYR A 219 26.06 -25.09 0.97
#